data_AF-A0A1A9HQS0-F1
#
_entry.id   AF-A0A1A9HQS0-F1
#
_cell.length_a   1.000
_cell.length_b   1.000
_cell.length_c   1.000
_cell.angle_alpha   90.00
_cell.angle_beta   90.00
_cell.angle_gamma   90.00
#
_symmetry.space_group_name_H-M   'P 1'
#
loop_
_entity.id
_entity.type
_entity.pdbx_description
1 polymer ?
#
loop_
_entity_poly.entity_id
_entity_poly.type
_entity_poly.pdbx_seq_one_letter_code
_entity_poly.pdbx_strand_id
1 'polypeptide(L)'
;MGTVQLDKDTNFQAQINPADVSHSFGIKYDTTKSQGSAGIEPKFASVGDERVNFSIVLDGTGVVPPVSGQPPDVKGQLAQLNKVVYEYVDLRAEPPYVRVLWGTLIFFGRLESLKAQYTLFKPGGDPLRAKVDLAFVGAMSKHEEQRVTNRTSSAANTRTVTMKEGDSLGAVCEEVYGSPSAFMKVARYNGLTDFRNIPAGTVLKFPPIGT
;
A
#
# COMPACT_ATOMS: atom_id res chain seq x y z
N MET A 1 -15.97 9.80 -0.11
CA MET A 1 -14.59 10.28 0.05
C MET A 1 -14.04 9.72 1.36
N GLY A 2 -13.30 8.61 1.34
CA GLY A 2 -12.69 8.03 2.54
C GLY A 2 -11.28 8.57 2.75
N THR A 3 -11.14 9.87 3.02
CA THR A 3 -9.83 10.47 3.30
C THR A 3 -9.36 10.02 4.68
N VAL A 4 -8.12 9.54 4.80
CA VAL A 4 -7.46 9.33 6.08
C VAL A 4 -7.48 10.66 6.83
N GLN A 5 -8.30 10.75 7.89
CA GLN A 5 -8.40 11.94 8.71
C GLN A 5 -7.33 11.85 9.80
N LEU A 6 -6.33 12.73 9.71
CA LEU A 6 -5.32 12.90 10.73
C LEU A 6 -5.75 13.99 11.69
N ASP A 7 -5.53 13.77 12.98
CA ASP A 7 -5.50 14.85 13.96
C ASP A 7 -4.24 15.69 13.71
N LYS A 8 -4.40 17.00 13.49
CA LYS A 8 -3.28 17.91 13.23
C LYS A 8 -2.64 18.44 14.51
N ASP A 9 -3.35 18.35 15.63
CA ASP A 9 -2.92 18.96 16.89
C ASP A 9 -2.04 18.01 17.71
N THR A 10 -2.02 16.72 17.34
CA THR A 10 -1.26 15.67 18.02
C THR A 10 -0.10 15.21 17.13
N ASN A 11 1.14 15.56 17.52
CA ASN A 11 2.36 15.19 16.79
C ASN A 11 3.50 14.78 17.72
N PHE A 12 4.46 14.04 17.16
CA PHE A 12 5.72 13.68 17.80
C PHE A 12 6.85 13.79 16.77
N GLN A 13 8.00 14.28 17.20
CA GLN A 13 9.20 14.46 16.40
C GLN A 13 10.37 13.86 17.19
N ALA A 14 11.11 12.96 16.56
CA ALA A 14 12.25 12.32 17.18
C ALA A 14 13.41 13.32 17.40
N GLN A 15 14.08 13.22 18.55
CA GLN A 15 15.27 14.00 18.87
C GLN A 15 16.47 13.60 17.98
N ILE A 16 16.57 12.30 17.69
CA ILE A 16 17.64 11.71 16.89
C ILE A 16 17.00 10.99 15.72
N ASN A 17 17.60 11.17 14.55
CA ASN A 17 17.20 10.46 13.37
C ASN A 17 17.49 8.95 13.48
N PRO A 18 16.56 8.04 13.10
CA PRO A 18 16.87 6.64 12.84
C PRO A 18 18.14 6.47 12.01
N ALA A 19 18.92 5.47 12.39
CA ALA A 19 20.09 5.04 11.61
C ALA A 19 19.67 4.38 10.28
N ASP A 20 18.51 3.71 10.29
CA ASP A 20 17.94 3.01 9.16
C ASP A 20 16.40 3.06 9.21
N VAL A 21 15.78 3.01 8.03
CA VAL A 21 14.34 2.87 7.86
C VAL A 21 14.11 1.75 6.85
N SER A 22 13.33 0.75 7.24
CA SER A 22 12.91 -0.35 6.38
C SER A 22 11.53 -0.06 5.80
N HIS A 23 11.41 -0.09 4.48
CA HIS A 23 10.15 0.11 3.76
C HIS A 23 9.93 -1.07 2.82
N SER A 24 8.86 -1.82 3.03
CA SER A 24 8.59 -3.07 2.31
C SER A 24 7.20 -3.09 1.69
N PHE A 25 7.09 -3.76 0.55
CA PHE A 25 5.86 -3.94 -0.21
C PHE A 25 5.63 -5.43 -0.44
N GLY A 26 4.48 -5.95 -0.01
CA GLY A 26 4.12 -7.35 -0.23
C GLY A 26 3.39 -7.59 -1.55
N ILE A 27 3.67 -8.71 -2.21
CA ILE A 27 2.82 -9.29 -3.28
C ILE A 27 2.59 -10.75 -2.94
N LYS A 28 1.34 -11.21 -3.03
CA LYS A 28 0.94 -12.59 -2.75
C LYS A 28 0.65 -13.32 -4.07
N TYR A 29 1.15 -14.55 -4.18
CA TYR A 29 0.90 -15.44 -5.31
C TYR A 29 0.22 -16.73 -4.83
N ASP A 30 -0.71 -17.25 -5.63
CA ASP A 30 -1.24 -18.59 -5.49
C ASP A 30 -0.28 -19.58 -6.15
N THR A 31 0.17 -20.55 -5.36
CA THR A 31 1.12 -21.59 -5.76
C THR A 31 0.55 -22.99 -5.63
N THR A 32 -0.78 -23.14 -5.66
CA THR A 32 -1.45 -24.44 -5.50
C THR A 32 -1.04 -25.41 -6.62
N LYS A 33 -0.55 -26.62 -6.24
CA LYS A 33 -0.20 -27.69 -7.18
C LYS A 33 -1.40 -28.58 -7.50
N SER A 34 -1.58 -28.90 -8.78
CA SER A 34 -2.35 -30.08 -9.17
C SER A 34 -1.49 -31.34 -9.05
N GLN A 35 -2.11 -32.44 -8.60
CA GLN A 35 -1.46 -33.74 -8.44
C GLN A 35 -0.90 -34.22 -9.78
N GLY A 36 0.39 -34.55 -9.83
CA GLY A 36 1.08 -35.01 -11.04
C GLY A 36 1.83 -33.94 -11.83
N SER A 37 1.79 -32.66 -11.44
CA SER A 37 2.59 -31.61 -12.10
C SER A 37 4.04 -31.56 -11.57
N ALA A 38 5.00 -31.39 -12.49
CA ALA A 38 6.43 -31.28 -12.18
C ALA A 38 6.84 -29.88 -11.68
N GLY A 39 6.05 -28.85 -11.96
CA GLY A 39 6.34 -27.45 -11.60
C GLY A 39 5.09 -26.64 -11.27
N ILE A 40 5.28 -25.48 -10.64
CA ILE A 40 4.23 -24.49 -10.38
C ILE A 40 4.58 -23.22 -11.16
N GLU A 41 3.62 -22.68 -11.90
CA GLU A 41 3.63 -21.29 -12.32
C GLU A 41 2.85 -20.46 -11.29
N PRO A 42 3.50 -19.54 -10.54
CA PRO A 42 2.83 -18.73 -9.52
C PRO A 42 1.82 -17.79 -10.17
N LYS A 43 0.55 -17.88 -9.76
CA LYS A 43 -0.49 -16.95 -10.24
C LYS A 43 -0.60 -15.79 -9.28
N PHE A 44 -0.63 -14.56 -9.79
CA PHE A 44 -0.84 -13.38 -8.94
C PHE A 44 -2.16 -13.53 -8.17
N ALA A 45 -2.11 -13.40 -6.83
CA ALA A 45 -3.28 -13.50 -5.97
C ALA A 45 -3.73 -12.12 -5.50
N SER A 46 -2.84 -11.36 -4.86
CA SER A 46 -3.17 -10.01 -4.39
C SER A 46 -1.92 -9.16 -4.12
N VAL A 47 -2.12 -7.85 -4.05
CA VAL A 47 -1.15 -6.95 -3.42
C VAL A 47 -1.24 -7.16 -1.91
N GLY A 48 -0.10 -7.41 -1.28
CA GLY A 48 0.02 -7.53 0.17
C GLY A 48 0.24 -6.18 0.86
N ASP A 49 0.51 -6.21 2.16
CA ASP A 49 0.64 -4.97 2.92
C ASP A 49 1.93 -4.23 2.59
N GLU A 50 1.86 -2.91 2.66
CA GLU A 50 3.02 -2.02 2.76
C GLU A 50 3.41 -1.90 4.24
N ARG A 51 4.69 -1.99 4.58
CA ARG A 51 5.17 -1.81 5.97
C ARG A 51 6.35 -0.85 6.05
N VAL A 52 6.37 -0.03 7.09
CA VAL A 52 7.49 0.84 7.44
C VAL A 52 7.92 0.55 8.87
N ASN A 53 9.20 0.20 9.05
CA ASN A 53 9.78 -0.15 10.34
C ASN A 53 11.04 0.67 10.58
N PHE A 54 11.20 1.20 11.79
CA PHE A 54 12.41 1.94 12.19
C PHE A 54 12.54 1.97 13.70
N SER A 55 13.73 2.33 14.18
CA SER A 55 13.99 2.54 15.60
C SER A 55 14.34 4.01 15.87
N ILE A 56 13.79 4.57 16.93
CA ILE A 56 14.18 5.89 17.45
C ILE A 56 14.85 5.74 18.82
N VAL A 57 15.57 6.78 19.23
CA VAL A 57 16.12 6.89 20.58
C VAL A 57 15.48 8.08 21.28
N LEU A 58 14.94 7.84 22.46
CA LEU A 58 14.48 8.86 23.40
C LEU A 58 15.62 9.13 24.39
N ASP A 59 16.05 10.38 24.52
CA ASP A 59 17.11 10.79 25.41
C ASP A 59 16.61 11.85 26.40
N GLY A 60 16.74 11.53 27.69
CA GLY A 60 16.46 12.42 28.81
C GLY A 60 17.72 12.79 29.61
N THR A 61 18.91 12.59 29.03
CA THR A 61 20.19 12.95 29.68
C THR A 61 20.49 14.44 29.59
N GLY A 62 19.89 15.13 28.61
CA GLY A 62 20.15 16.53 28.29
C GLY A 62 21.34 16.74 27.33
N VAL A 63 21.99 15.67 26.86
CA VAL A 63 23.07 15.76 25.85
C VAL A 63 22.49 16.12 24.47
N VAL A 64 21.32 15.56 24.14
CA VAL A 64 20.62 15.87 22.89
C VAL A 64 19.63 17.02 23.15
N PRO A 65 19.62 18.07 22.32
CA PRO A 65 18.67 19.17 22.47
C PRO A 65 17.22 18.66 22.52
N PRO A 66 16.38 19.16 23.43
CA PRO A 66 14.97 18.79 23.48
C PRO A 66 14.24 19.35 22.26
N VAL A 67 13.18 18.64 21.84
CA VAL A 67 12.28 19.14 20.80
C VAL A 67 11.29 20.11 21.43
N SER A 68 11.13 21.28 20.81
CA SER A 68 10.20 22.30 21.30
C SER A 68 8.76 21.77 21.37
N GLY A 69 8.08 22.00 22.49
CA GLY A 69 6.72 21.50 22.71
C GLY A 69 6.62 20.01 23.10
N GLN A 70 7.75 19.32 23.32
CA GLN A 70 7.76 17.94 23.81
C GLN A 70 8.41 17.83 25.20
N PRO A 71 8.00 16.87 26.04
CA PRO A 71 8.66 16.62 27.31
C PRO A 71 10.14 16.28 27.14
N PRO A 72 11.02 16.75 28.04
CA PRO A 72 12.45 16.48 27.93
C PRO A 72 12.84 15.10 28.47
N ASP A 73 12.02 14.48 29.33
CA ASP A 73 12.33 13.18 29.93
C ASP A 73 11.76 12.00 29.12
N VAL A 74 12.38 10.83 29.24
CA VAL A 74 12.01 9.62 28.48
C VAL A 74 10.55 9.21 28.70
N LYS A 75 10.05 9.34 29.93
CA LYS A 75 8.68 8.94 30.27
C LYS A 75 7.67 9.84 29.56
N GLY A 76 7.89 11.16 29.60
CA GLY A 76 7.05 12.13 28.91
C GLY A 76 7.11 11.98 27.39
N GLN A 77 8.30 11.80 26.81
CA GLN A 77 8.46 11.57 25.37
C GLN A 77 7.69 10.32 24.91
N LEU A 78 7.81 9.21 25.67
CA LEU A 78 7.10 7.98 25.35
C LEU A 78 5.59 8.12 25.51
N ALA A 79 5.11 8.87 26.51
CA ALA A 79 3.69 9.16 26.67
C ALA A 79 3.15 9.95 25.47
N GLN A 80 3.87 10.99 25.03
CA GLN A 80 3.48 11.76 23.84
C GLN A 80 3.50 10.90 22.57
N LEU A 81 4.52 10.05 22.39
CA LEU A 81 4.57 9.11 21.28
C LEU A 81 3.34 8.18 21.29
N ASN A 82 3.02 7.57 22.43
CA ASN A 82 1.85 6.71 22.57
C ASN A 82 0.56 7.45 22.25
N LYS A 83 0.40 8.70 22.69
CA LYS A 83 -0.75 9.53 22.32
C LYS A 83 -0.94 9.69 20.81
N VAL A 84 0.17 9.78 20.06
CA VAL A 84 0.14 9.92 18.59
C VAL A 84 -0.14 8.60 17.89
N VAL A 85 0.45 7.48 18.35
CA VAL A 85 0.49 6.24 17.57
C VAL A 85 -0.33 5.08 18.14
N TYR A 86 -0.66 5.12 19.44
CA TYR A 86 -1.19 3.96 20.17
C TYR A 86 -2.51 4.22 20.90
N GLU A 87 -2.64 5.39 21.56
CA GLU A 87 -3.81 5.68 22.40
C GLU A 87 -5.11 5.60 21.61
N TYR A 88 -6.09 4.94 22.23
CA TYR A 88 -7.36 4.62 21.62
C TYR A 88 -8.18 5.90 21.38
N VAL A 89 -8.67 6.07 20.14
CA VAL A 89 -9.56 7.19 19.83
C VAL A 89 -10.99 6.76 20.15
N ASP A 90 -11.51 7.20 21.31
CA ASP A 90 -12.82 6.80 21.86
C ASP A 90 -13.97 6.87 20.85
N LEU A 91 -13.97 7.90 20.00
CA LEU A 91 -14.99 8.12 18.97
C LEU A 91 -14.99 7.06 17.84
N ARG A 92 -13.87 6.38 17.60
CA ARG A 92 -13.70 5.44 16.46
C ARG A 92 -13.46 3.99 16.87
N ALA A 93 -13.29 3.74 18.15
CA ALA A 93 -13.04 2.42 18.69
C ALA A 93 -11.78 1.72 18.14
N GLU A 94 -10.75 2.47 17.76
CA GLU A 94 -9.56 1.95 17.09
C GLU A 94 -8.33 2.84 17.27
N PRO A 95 -7.10 2.31 17.12
CA PRO A 95 -5.87 3.11 17.09
C PRO A 95 -5.87 4.15 15.97
N PRO A 96 -5.19 5.30 16.15
CA PRO A 96 -5.19 6.38 15.18
C PRO A 96 -4.50 6.00 13.87
N TYR A 97 -4.92 6.64 12.79
CA TYR A 97 -4.11 6.71 11.58
C TYR A 97 -2.96 7.68 11.81
N VAL A 98 -1.77 7.27 11.39
CA VAL A 98 -0.55 8.06 11.53
C VAL A 98 0.02 8.41 10.17
N ARG A 99 0.71 9.55 10.12
CA ARG A 99 1.53 9.94 8.98
C ARG A 99 2.97 10.02 9.41
N VAL A 100 3.79 9.12 8.89
CA VAL A 100 5.24 9.12 9.09
C VAL A 100 5.87 9.98 8.01
N LEU A 101 6.68 10.96 8.43
CA LEU A 101 7.41 11.86 7.56
C LEU A 101 8.91 11.66 7.79
N TRP A 102 9.63 11.26 6.75
CA TRP A 102 11.08 11.04 6.82
C TRP A 102 11.79 11.50 5.55
N GLY A 103 12.33 12.72 5.55
CA GLY A 103 12.87 13.33 4.33
C GLY A 103 11.78 13.44 3.27
N THR A 104 11.91 12.70 2.16
CA THR A 104 10.89 12.63 1.09
C THR A 104 9.88 11.50 1.29
N LEU A 105 10.07 10.60 2.26
CA LEU A 105 9.13 9.54 2.57
C LEU A 105 7.91 10.13 3.28
N ILE A 106 6.74 9.88 2.71
CA ILE A 106 5.44 10.16 3.31
C ILE A 106 4.68 8.85 3.34
N PHE A 107 4.43 8.31 4.53
CA PHE A 107 3.75 7.04 4.72
C PHE A 107 2.50 7.24 5.59
N PHE A 108 1.39 6.63 5.18
CA PHE A 108 0.13 6.64 5.93
C PHE A 108 -0.21 5.23 6.39
N GLY A 109 -0.44 5.06 7.67
CA GLY A 109 -0.62 3.72 8.23
C GLY A 109 -1.20 3.71 9.63
N ARG A 110 -1.06 2.57 10.27
CA ARG A 110 -1.34 2.36 11.69
C ARG A 110 -0.18 1.63 12.34
N LEU A 111 -0.04 1.82 13.63
CA LEU A 111 0.95 1.10 14.42
C LEU A 111 0.60 -0.39 14.44
N GLU A 112 1.54 -1.23 14.00
CA GLU A 112 1.48 -2.69 14.10
C GLU A 112 2.14 -3.16 15.40
N SER A 113 3.28 -2.54 15.77
CA SER A 113 3.92 -2.79 17.06
C SER A 113 4.79 -1.63 17.54
N LEU A 114 4.93 -1.51 18.87
CA LEU A 114 5.85 -0.62 19.55
C LEU A 114 6.56 -1.39 20.65
N LYS A 115 7.90 -1.36 20.66
CA LYS A 115 8.72 -2.00 21.68
C LYS A 115 9.75 -1.00 22.21
N ALA A 116 9.67 -0.69 23.50
CA ALA A 116 10.64 0.18 24.16
C ALA A 116 11.64 -0.64 25.00
N GLN A 117 12.94 -0.45 24.75
CA GLN A 117 14.03 -0.96 25.57
C GLN A 117 14.69 0.20 26.33
N TYR A 118 14.50 0.22 27.64
CA TYR A 118 15.06 1.24 28.52
C TYR A 118 16.51 0.94 28.88
N THR A 119 17.35 1.96 28.84
CA THR A 119 18.77 1.89 29.17
C THR A 119 19.18 3.15 29.91
N LEU A 120 20.30 3.10 30.64
CA LEU A 120 20.85 4.22 31.42
C LEU A 120 19.82 4.79 32.42
N PHE A 121 19.99 4.50 33.71
CA PHE A 121 19.01 4.86 34.73
C PHE A 121 19.57 5.86 35.72
N LYS A 122 18.72 6.76 36.23
CA LYS A 122 19.02 7.52 37.43
C LYS A 122 19.17 6.55 38.62
N PRO A 123 19.86 6.94 39.71
CA PRO A 123 19.89 6.16 40.94
C PRO A 123 18.48 5.81 41.49
N GLY A 124 17.48 6.66 41.22
CA GLY A 124 16.08 6.42 41.58
C GLY A 124 15.31 5.45 40.67
N GLY A 125 15.93 4.92 39.61
CA GLY A 125 15.31 3.96 38.69
C GLY A 125 14.63 4.56 37.46
N ASP A 126 14.53 5.89 37.35
CA ASP A 126 13.98 6.53 36.15
C ASP A 126 14.92 6.34 34.94
N PRO A 127 14.41 5.92 33.78
CA PRO A 127 15.22 5.78 32.58
C PRO A 127 15.62 7.16 32.02
N LEU A 128 16.88 7.28 31.64
CA LEU A 128 17.45 8.42 30.93
C LEU A 128 17.58 8.17 29.43
N ARG A 129 17.46 6.92 28.97
CA ARG A 129 17.43 6.60 27.55
C ARG A 129 16.48 5.45 27.24
N ALA A 130 15.84 5.48 26.08
CA ALA A 130 15.12 4.33 25.56
C ALA A 130 15.35 4.19 24.06
N LYS A 131 15.59 2.96 23.59
CA LYS A 131 15.41 2.62 22.18
C LYS A 131 13.95 2.22 21.99
N VAL A 132 13.30 2.72 20.95
CA VAL A 132 11.91 2.37 20.63
C VAL A 132 11.87 1.84 19.20
N ASP A 133 11.56 0.56 19.06
CA ASP A 133 11.31 -0.08 17.77
C ASP A 133 9.83 0.10 17.41
N LEU A 134 9.57 0.65 16.22
CA LEU A 134 8.24 0.93 15.71
C LEU A 134 8.04 0.17 14.40
N ALA A 135 6.90 -0.50 14.27
CA ALA A 135 6.44 -1.12 13.04
C ALA A 135 5.07 -0.57 12.66
N PHE A 136 4.92 -0.20 11.40
CA PHE A 136 3.67 0.33 10.87
C PHE A 136 3.19 -0.48 9.67
N VAL A 137 1.88 -0.65 9.57
CA VAL A 137 1.20 -1.26 8.43
C VAL A 137 0.43 -0.21 7.64
N GLY A 138 0.54 -0.30 6.32
CA GLY A 138 -0.01 0.66 5.37
C GLY A 138 -1.54 0.68 5.43
N ALA A 139 -2.09 1.88 5.54
CA ALA A 139 -3.51 2.12 5.52
C ALA A 139 -3.92 2.54 4.11
N MET A 140 -4.21 1.56 3.24
CA MET A 140 -4.76 1.86 1.93
C MET A 140 -6.19 2.40 2.10
N SER A 141 -6.45 3.60 1.57
CA SER A 141 -7.83 4.08 1.49
C SER A 141 -8.63 3.20 0.50
N LYS A 142 -9.94 3.03 0.72
CA LYS A 142 -10.82 2.31 -0.23
C LYS A 142 -10.70 2.77 -1.68
N HIS A 143 -10.31 4.02 -1.90
CA HIS A 143 -10.11 4.57 -3.24
C HIS A 143 -8.75 4.20 -3.86
N GLU A 144 -7.72 4.07 -3.03
CA GLU A 144 -6.40 3.62 -3.43
C GLU A 144 -6.40 2.12 -3.71
N GLU A 145 -7.13 1.36 -2.88
CA GLU A 145 -7.56 0.00 -3.19
C GLU A 145 -8.32 -0.04 -4.52
N GLN A 146 -9.31 0.82 -4.76
CA GLN A 146 -10.02 0.92 -6.04
C GLN A 146 -9.13 1.30 -7.24
N ARG A 147 -8.05 2.06 -7.05
CA ARG A 147 -7.12 2.40 -8.14
C ARG A 147 -6.17 1.26 -8.45
N VAL A 148 -5.68 0.58 -7.42
CA VAL A 148 -4.85 -0.62 -7.58
C VAL A 148 -5.69 -1.73 -8.20
N THR A 149 -6.91 -1.97 -7.70
CA THR A 149 -7.85 -2.89 -8.34
C THR A 149 -8.20 -2.41 -9.73
N ASN A 150 -8.55 -1.14 -10.00
CA ASN A 150 -8.86 -0.67 -11.36
C ASN A 150 -7.69 -0.81 -12.36
N ARG A 151 -6.43 -0.69 -11.91
CA ARG A 151 -5.26 -0.98 -12.75
C ARG A 151 -5.21 -2.46 -13.11
N THR A 152 -5.51 -3.34 -12.15
CA THR A 152 -5.63 -4.80 -12.36
C THR A 152 -6.94 -5.19 -13.08
N SER A 153 -8.01 -4.41 -12.93
CA SER A 153 -9.34 -4.55 -13.54
C SER A 153 -9.42 -3.84 -14.89
N SER A 154 -8.29 -3.59 -15.55
CA SER A 154 -8.29 -3.32 -16.98
C SER A 154 -8.93 -4.47 -17.80
N ALA A 155 -9.11 -5.64 -17.18
CA ALA A 155 -9.92 -6.76 -17.66
C ALA A 155 -11.44 -6.59 -17.47
N ALA A 156 -11.92 -5.66 -16.61
CA ALA A 156 -13.34 -5.47 -16.28
C ALA A 156 -13.99 -4.26 -16.98
N ASN A 157 -13.21 -3.43 -17.68
CA ASN A 157 -13.72 -2.31 -18.46
C ASN A 157 -13.77 -2.67 -19.95
N THR A 158 -14.88 -2.36 -20.61
CA THR A 158 -14.99 -2.48 -22.07
C THR A 158 -14.01 -1.52 -22.73
N ARG A 159 -12.95 -2.04 -23.34
CA ARG A 159 -11.98 -1.25 -24.10
C ARG A 159 -12.58 -0.86 -25.45
N THR A 160 -12.21 0.29 -25.99
CA THR A 160 -12.63 0.71 -27.34
C THR A 160 -11.38 0.85 -28.20
N VAL A 161 -11.34 0.15 -29.33
CA VAL A 161 -10.19 0.14 -30.24
C VAL A 161 -10.67 0.49 -31.65
N THR A 162 -9.96 1.41 -32.30
CA THR A 162 -10.20 1.76 -33.69
C THR A 162 -9.31 0.90 -34.59
N MET A 163 -9.93 0.20 -35.54
CA MET A 163 -9.23 -0.67 -36.47
C MET A 163 -8.35 0.16 -37.42
N LYS A 164 -7.08 -0.23 -37.57
CA LYS A 164 -6.18 0.37 -38.57
C LYS A 164 -6.19 -0.47 -39.84
N GLU A 165 -5.69 0.12 -40.92
CA GLU A 165 -5.53 -0.59 -42.19
C GLU A 165 -4.53 -1.74 -42.02
N GLY A 166 -4.94 -2.95 -42.41
CA GLY A 166 -4.13 -4.17 -42.27
C GLY A 166 -4.30 -4.91 -40.93
N ASP A 167 -5.03 -4.35 -39.95
CA ASP A 167 -5.33 -5.07 -38.72
C ASP A 167 -6.32 -6.20 -38.95
N SER A 168 -6.13 -7.33 -38.26
CA SER A 168 -7.14 -8.38 -38.15
C SER A 168 -7.77 -8.36 -36.75
N LEU A 169 -9.06 -8.73 -36.66
CA LEU A 169 -9.74 -8.79 -35.37
C LEU A 169 -9.03 -9.72 -34.38
N GLY A 170 -8.43 -10.82 -34.87
CA GLY A 170 -7.66 -11.76 -34.05
C GLY A 170 -6.39 -11.13 -33.48
N ALA A 171 -5.64 -10.36 -34.27
CA ALA A 171 -4.44 -9.66 -33.82
C ALA A 171 -4.76 -8.60 -32.75
N VAL A 172 -5.88 -7.88 -32.91
CA VAL A 172 -6.32 -6.91 -31.90
C VAL A 172 -6.88 -7.60 -30.65
N CYS A 173 -7.49 -8.78 -30.78
CA CYS A 173 -7.84 -9.59 -29.62
C CYS A 173 -6.61 -10.08 -28.85
N GLU A 174 -5.53 -10.45 -29.55
CA GLU A 174 -4.25 -10.80 -28.93
C GLU A 174 -3.67 -9.61 -28.14
N GLU A 175 -3.68 -8.41 -28.72
CA GLU A 175 -3.20 -7.21 -28.03
C GLU A 175 -4.06 -6.84 -26.81
N VAL A 176 -5.39 -6.99 -26.91
CA VAL A 176 -6.32 -6.55 -25.87
C VAL A 176 -6.51 -7.58 -24.75
N TYR A 177 -6.49 -8.88 -25.06
CA TYR A 177 -6.78 -9.98 -24.14
C TYR A 177 -5.63 -10.99 -23.96
N GLY A 178 -4.54 -10.90 -24.73
CA GLY A 178 -3.46 -11.89 -24.72
C GLY A 178 -3.85 -13.24 -25.32
N SER A 179 -4.95 -13.29 -26.09
CA SER A 179 -5.37 -14.49 -26.82
C SER A 179 -6.18 -14.11 -28.07
N PRO A 180 -5.96 -14.75 -29.22
CA PRO A 180 -6.71 -14.42 -30.41
C PRO A 180 -8.12 -15.02 -30.34
N SER A 181 -8.31 -16.10 -29.56
CA SER A 181 -9.54 -16.91 -29.45
C SER A 181 -10.81 -16.13 -29.06
N ALA A 182 -10.63 -14.92 -28.51
CA ALA A 182 -11.70 -14.00 -28.14
C ALA A 182 -12.45 -13.38 -29.33
N PHE A 183 -11.92 -13.46 -30.57
CA PHE A 183 -12.44 -12.74 -31.74
C PHE A 183 -13.93 -13.00 -32.00
N MET A 184 -14.43 -14.22 -31.81
CA MET A 184 -15.86 -14.53 -32.03
C MET A 184 -16.78 -13.82 -31.04
N LYS A 185 -16.37 -13.72 -29.77
CA LYS A 185 -17.13 -13.03 -28.73
C LYS A 185 -17.18 -11.53 -29.00
N VAL A 186 -16.04 -10.96 -29.42
CA VAL A 186 -15.94 -9.54 -29.79
C VAL A 186 -16.77 -9.23 -31.04
N ALA A 187 -16.69 -10.08 -32.07
CA ALA A 187 -17.47 -9.92 -33.30
C ALA A 187 -18.98 -9.89 -33.00
N ARG A 188 -19.45 -10.84 -32.18
CA ARG A 188 -20.86 -10.90 -31.76
C ARG A 188 -21.26 -9.68 -30.93
N TYR A 189 -20.40 -9.22 -30.02
CA TYR A 189 -20.67 -8.05 -29.18
C TYR A 189 -20.81 -6.75 -30.00
N ASN A 190 -20.02 -6.62 -31.07
CA ASN A 190 -20.05 -5.46 -31.96
C ASN A 190 -21.03 -5.61 -33.14
N GLY A 191 -21.78 -6.71 -33.21
CA GLY A 191 -22.71 -6.96 -34.31
C GLY A 191 -22.04 -7.15 -35.67
N LEU A 192 -20.78 -7.60 -35.70
CA LEU A 192 -20.05 -7.83 -36.94
C LEU A 192 -20.55 -9.10 -37.64
N THR A 193 -21.05 -8.94 -38.86
CA THR A 193 -21.46 -10.04 -39.74
C THR A 193 -20.30 -10.61 -40.54
N ASP A 194 -19.35 -9.76 -40.95
CA ASP A 194 -18.05 -10.16 -41.50
C ASP A 194 -16.93 -9.62 -40.61
N PHE A 195 -16.29 -10.51 -39.86
CA PHE A 195 -15.18 -10.19 -38.96
C PHE A 195 -13.80 -10.38 -39.62
N ARG A 196 -13.75 -10.87 -40.87
CA ARG A 196 -12.50 -11.04 -41.62
C ARG A 196 -12.13 -9.76 -42.37
N ASN A 197 -13.13 -8.98 -42.78
CA ASN A 197 -12.94 -7.72 -43.50
C ASN A 197 -13.58 -6.56 -42.74
N ILE A 198 -12.86 -6.04 -41.74
CA ILE A 198 -13.32 -4.89 -40.96
C ILE A 198 -12.69 -3.63 -41.56
N PRO A 199 -13.48 -2.63 -42.01
CA PRO A 199 -12.91 -1.41 -42.57
C PRO A 199 -12.02 -0.66 -41.57
N ALA A 200 -10.92 -0.10 -42.05
CA ALA A 200 -10.10 0.81 -41.27
C ALA A 200 -10.94 2.02 -40.79
N GLY A 201 -10.70 2.47 -39.56
CA GLY A 201 -11.51 3.48 -38.88
C GLY A 201 -12.72 2.93 -38.11
N THR A 202 -13.01 1.63 -38.21
CA THR A 202 -14.12 1.02 -37.45
C THR A 202 -13.78 0.97 -35.97
N VAL A 203 -14.67 1.53 -35.14
CA VAL A 203 -14.51 1.57 -33.68
C VAL A 203 -15.20 0.36 -33.07
N LEU A 204 -14.43 -0.54 -32.47
CA LEU A 204 -14.90 -1.77 -31.86
C LEU A 204 -14.79 -1.71 -30.34
N LYS A 205 -15.77 -2.28 -29.66
CA LYS A 205 -15.85 -2.43 -28.22
C LYS A 205 -15.45 -3.83 -27.80
N PHE A 206 -14.49 -3.92 -26.92
CA PHE A 206 -13.89 -5.15 -26.41
C PHE A 206 -14.39 -5.36 -24.97
N PRO A 207 -15.48 -6.14 -24.77
CA PRO A 207 -16.06 -6.35 -23.44
C PRO A 207 -15.15 -7.18 -22.52
N PRO A 208 -15.37 -7.16 -21.20
CA PRO A 208 -14.74 -8.10 -20.28
C PRO A 208 -15.10 -9.53 -20.70
N ILE A 209 -14.11 -10.33 -21.09
CA ILE A 209 -14.34 -11.75 -21.31
C ILE A 209 -13.97 -12.40 -19.99
N GLY A 210 -14.98 -12.62 -19.14
CA GLY A 210 -14.81 -13.41 -17.92
C GLY A 210 -14.18 -14.76 -18.28
N THR A 211 -13.15 -15.13 -17.53
CA THR A 211 -12.54 -16.47 -17.55
C THR A 211 -13.55 -17.53 -17.15
#